data_AF-A0A2V6CL50-F1
#
_entry.id   AF-A0A2V6CL50-F1
#
_cell.length_a   1.000
_cell.length_b   1.000
_cell.length_c   1.000
_cell.angle_alpha   90.00
_cell.angle_beta   90.00
_cell.angle_gamma   90.00
#
_symmetry.space_group_name_H-M   'P 1'
#
loop_
_entity.id
_entity.type
_entity.pdbx_description
1 polymer ?
#
loop_
_entity_poly.entity_id
_entity_poly.type
_entity_poly.pdbx_seq_one_letter_code
_entity_poly.pdbx_strand_id
1 'polypeptide(L)'
;MHDKSRLAFVALLTGAVGIAFAPVFVRLSEVGPSATAFYRLLLALPVLWLWRIYERTRPGATPHPASSKENLQLAVAGLLFAGDLALWHWSIKLTSVANATLFANFAPIFVTLGARLLFGERIRPSFIGALALALAGAVLVVGVSLSLTAEHVLGDALAVGAAVFYGGYMLCVKHL
;
A
#
# COMPACT_ATOMS: atom_id res chain seq x y z
N MET A 1 8.89 -24.33 -17.37
CA MET A 1 7.95 -23.81 -16.35
C MET A 1 8.60 -23.54 -14.99
N HIS A 2 9.51 -24.40 -14.49
CA HIS A 2 10.18 -24.21 -13.19
C HIS A 2 11.02 -22.90 -13.06
N ASP A 3 11.62 -22.42 -14.15
CA ASP A 3 12.55 -21.28 -14.09
C ASP A 3 11.84 -19.93 -13.85
N LYS A 4 10.66 -19.75 -14.43
CA LYS A 4 9.82 -18.56 -14.20
C LYS A 4 9.28 -18.50 -12.76
N SER A 5 8.96 -19.64 -12.16
CA SER A 5 8.53 -19.69 -10.75
C SER A 5 9.66 -19.33 -9.79
N ARG A 6 10.89 -19.77 -10.07
CA ARG A 6 12.07 -19.37 -9.27
C ARG A 6 12.33 -17.87 -9.39
N LEU A 7 12.28 -17.33 -10.60
CA LEU A 7 12.45 -15.88 -10.82
C LEU A 7 11.36 -15.07 -10.12
N ALA A 8 10.11 -15.49 -10.20
CA ALA A 8 8.99 -14.85 -9.50
C ALA A 8 9.15 -14.90 -7.98
N PHE A 9 9.62 -16.03 -7.44
CA PHE A 9 9.88 -16.18 -6.01
C PHE A 9 11.02 -15.28 -5.52
N VAL A 10 12.12 -15.21 -6.27
CA VAL A 10 13.23 -14.29 -5.97
C VAL A 10 12.76 -12.83 -6.04
N ALA A 11 12.00 -12.47 -7.08
CA ALA A 11 11.44 -11.13 -7.22
C ALA A 11 10.54 -10.78 -6.03
N LEU A 12 9.67 -11.70 -5.60
CA LEU A 12 8.84 -11.55 -4.42
C LEU A 12 9.67 -11.30 -3.15
N LEU A 13 10.70 -12.12 -2.91
CA LEU A 13 11.58 -11.95 -1.74
C LEU A 13 12.30 -10.61 -1.76
N THR A 14 12.87 -10.22 -2.90
CA THR A 14 13.56 -8.93 -3.02
C THR A 14 12.61 -7.74 -2.80
N GLY A 15 11.38 -7.82 -3.31
CA GLY A 15 10.35 -6.81 -3.07
C GLY A 15 9.94 -6.75 -1.60
N ALA A 16 9.71 -7.90 -0.97
CA ALA A 16 9.35 -7.98 0.45
C ALA A 16 10.43 -7.38 1.36
N VAL A 17 11.70 -7.68 1.10
CA VAL A 17 12.84 -7.09 1.81
C VAL A 17 12.88 -5.58 1.61
N GLY A 18 12.72 -5.09 0.37
CA GLY A 18 12.69 -3.66 0.08
C GLY A 18 11.57 -2.92 0.82
N ILE A 19 10.38 -3.51 0.89
CA ILE A 19 9.24 -2.94 1.62
C ILE A 19 9.50 -2.94 3.13
N ALA A 20 10.12 -3.98 3.68
CA ALA A 20 10.41 -4.07 5.11
C ALA A 20 11.37 -2.96 5.61
N PHE A 21 12.36 -2.56 4.80
CA PHE A 21 13.28 -1.47 5.15
C PHE A 21 12.69 -0.07 4.91
N ALA A 22 11.65 0.05 4.09
CA ALA A 22 11.06 1.33 3.72
C ALA A 22 10.66 2.23 4.92
N PRO A 23 9.92 1.75 5.95
CA PRO A 23 9.55 2.60 7.07
C PRO A 23 10.74 3.02 7.94
N VAL A 24 11.78 2.19 8.02
CA VAL A 24 13.02 2.52 8.74
C VAL A 24 13.72 3.71 8.08
N PHE A 25 13.89 3.68 6.75
CA PHE A 25 14.49 4.81 6.02
C PHE A 25 13.62 6.07 6.07
N VAL A 26 12.29 5.95 6.06
CA VAL A 26 11.40 7.11 6.23
C VAL A 26 11.56 7.74 7.61
N ARG A 27 11.71 6.93 8.66
CA ARG A 27 11.94 7.41 10.02
C ARG A 27 13.28 8.16 10.13
N LEU A 28 14.33 7.60 9.53
CA LEU A 28 15.69 8.16 9.51
C LEU A 28 15.86 9.35 8.55
N SER A 29 14.92 9.56 7.63
CA SER A 29 14.96 10.67 6.68
C SER A 29 15.03 12.03 7.41
N GLU A 30 16.02 12.82 7.01
CA GLU A 30 16.25 14.20 7.50
C GLU A 30 15.29 15.19 6.84
N VAL A 31 14.77 14.86 5.65
CA VAL A 31 13.73 15.66 5.00
C VAL A 31 12.35 15.30 5.58
N GLY A 32 11.45 16.29 5.65
CA GLY A 32 10.12 16.11 6.25
C GLY A 32 9.33 14.95 5.62
N PRO A 33 8.34 14.36 6.34
CA PRO A 33 7.59 13.19 5.88
C PRO A 33 6.89 13.39 4.53
N SER A 34 6.28 14.56 4.29
CA SER A 34 5.67 14.88 2.98
C SER A 34 6.72 14.99 1.86
N ALA A 35 7.88 15.56 2.14
CA ALA A 35 8.98 15.64 1.16
C ALA A 35 9.55 14.26 0.85
N THR A 36 9.70 13.40 1.86
CA THR A 36 10.12 12.01 1.68
C THR A 36 9.15 11.25 0.76
N ALA A 37 7.84 11.37 0.99
CA ALA A 37 6.82 10.76 0.15
C ALA A 37 6.88 11.30 -1.30
N PHE A 38 7.01 12.62 -1.45
CA PHE A 38 7.11 13.27 -2.75
C PHE A 38 8.33 12.78 -3.55
N TYR A 39 9.52 12.79 -2.95
CA TYR A 39 10.74 12.36 -3.62
C TYR A 39 10.70 10.86 -3.99
N ARG A 40 10.09 10.01 -3.16
CA ARG A 40 9.89 8.59 -3.51
C ARG A 40 9.10 8.42 -4.80
N LEU A 41 8.01 9.17 -4.98
CA LEU A 41 7.21 9.12 -6.19
C LEU A 41 7.92 9.78 -7.37
N LEU A 42 8.53 10.94 -7.15
CA LEU A 42 9.25 11.69 -8.18
C LEU A 42 10.40 10.86 -8.77
N LEU A 43 11.17 10.17 -7.94
CA LEU A 43 12.27 9.32 -8.38
C LEU A 43 11.78 8.02 -9.06
N ALA A 44 10.59 7.53 -8.71
CA ALA A 44 9.99 6.38 -9.39
C ALA A 44 9.46 6.73 -10.80
N LEU A 45 9.02 7.98 -11.03
CA LEU A 45 8.39 8.39 -12.29
C LEU A 45 9.25 8.13 -13.55
N PRO A 46 10.55 8.53 -13.61
CA PRO A 46 11.38 8.26 -14.79
C PRO A 46 11.50 6.76 -15.08
N VAL A 47 11.67 5.94 -14.04
CA VAL A 47 11.83 4.50 -14.18
C VAL A 47 10.54 3.87 -14.71
N LEU A 48 9.39 4.23 -14.13
CA LEU A 48 8.08 3.75 -14.60
C LEU A 48 7.76 4.25 -16.02
N TRP A 49 8.18 5.47 -16.36
CA TRP A 49 8.00 6.03 -17.69
C TRP A 49 8.84 5.30 -18.75
N LEU A 50 10.11 5.02 -18.44
CA LEU A 50 10.98 4.21 -19.29
C LEU A 50 10.44 2.78 -19.45
N TRP A 51 9.95 2.18 -18.35
CA TRP A 51 9.31 0.86 -18.38
C TRP A 51 8.08 0.84 -19.30
N ARG A 52 7.23 1.86 -19.22
CA ARG A 52 6.07 2.02 -20.10
C ARG A 52 6.46 2.11 -21.58
N ILE A 53 7.53 2.86 -21.90
CA ILE A 53 8.04 2.96 -23.28
C ILE A 53 8.55 1.59 -23.75
N TYR A 54 9.30 0.89 -22.90
CA TYR A 54 9.80 -0.44 -23.20
C TYR A 54 8.67 -1.43 -23.46
N GLU A 55 7.61 -1.44 -22.65
CA GLU A 55 6.44 -2.31 -22.90
C GLU A 55 5.73 -2.00 -24.21
N ARG A 56 5.63 -0.72 -24.59
CA ARG A 56 5.03 -0.30 -25.87
C ARG A 56 5.84 -0.71 -27.10
N THR A 57 7.15 -0.91 -26.94
CA THR A 57 8.04 -1.33 -28.04
C THR A 57 8.12 -2.85 -28.20
N ARG A 58 7.48 -3.63 -27.31
CA ARG A 58 7.48 -5.09 -27.40
C ARG A 58 6.63 -5.58 -28.58
N PRO A 59 7.10 -6.59 -29.33
CA PRO A 59 6.29 -7.25 -30.36
C PRO A 59 5.01 -7.82 -29.73
N GLY A 60 3.83 -7.40 -30.24
CA GLY A 60 2.53 -7.81 -29.72
C GLY A 60 1.90 -6.85 -28.70
N ALA A 61 2.51 -5.69 -28.43
CA ALA A 61 1.89 -4.64 -27.62
C ALA A 61 0.63 -4.10 -28.33
N THR A 62 -0.54 -4.27 -27.70
CA THR A 62 -1.77 -3.63 -28.15
C THR A 62 -1.84 -2.21 -27.58
N PRO A 63 -1.94 -1.16 -28.40
CA PRO A 63 -2.24 0.16 -27.90
C PRO A 63 -3.64 0.14 -27.30
N HIS A 64 -3.75 0.25 -25.98
CA HIS A 64 -5.03 0.50 -25.31
C HIS A 64 -5.17 2.01 -25.09
N PRO A 65 -5.93 2.74 -25.94
CA PRO A 65 -6.21 4.14 -25.71
C PRO A 65 -7.07 4.26 -24.44
N ALA A 66 -6.51 4.86 -23.39
CA ALA A 66 -7.21 5.05 -22.14
C ALA A 66 -8.43 5.95 -22.35
N SER A 67 -9.61 5.44 -22.01
CA SER A 67 -10.86 6.21 -22.03
C SER A 67 -10.78 7.40 -21.06
N SER A 68 -11.50 8.50 -21.34
CA SER A 68 -11.61 9.62 -20.39
C SER A 68 -12.10 9.17 -19.00
N LYS A 69 -12.93 8.13 -18.95
CA LYS A 69 -13.41 7.53 -17.70
C LYS A 69 -12.30 6.79 -16.96
N GLU A 70 -11.47 6.03 -17.67
CA GLU A 70 -10.31 5.32 -17.10
C GLU A 70 -9.26 6.30 -16.60
N ASN A 71 -9.01 7.39 -17.33
CA ASN A 71 -8.11 8.45 -16.88
C ASN A 71 -8.59 9.11 -15.58
N LEU A 72 -9.91 9.35 -15.45
CA LEU A 72 -10.48 9.84 -14.21
C LEU A 72 -10.34 8.83 -13.07
N GLN A 73 -10.61 7.55 -13.32
CA GLN A 73 -10.43 6.49 -12.32
C GLN A 73 -8.96 6.34 -11.88
N LEU A 74 -8.01 6.43 -12.80
CA LEU A 74 -6.58 6.46 -12.51
C LEU A 74 -6.18 7.69 -11.68
N ALA A 75 -6.74 8.86 -11.99
CA ALA A 75 -6.50 10.07 -11.21
C ALA A 75 -7.03 9.93 -9.77
N VAL A 76 -8.24 9.36 -9.60
CA VAL A 76 -8.81 9.07 -8.28
C VAL A 76 -7.95 8.05 -7.52
N ALA A 77 -7.52 6.98 -8.17
CA ALA A 77 -6.63 5.98 -7.57
C ALA A 77 -5.31 6.62 -7.13
N GLY A 78 -4.73 7.49 -7.97
CA GLY A 78 -3.52 8.25 -7.64
C GLY A 78 -3.71 9.19 -6.45
N LEU A 79 -4.86 9.86 -6.34
CA LEU A 79 -5.19 10.73 -5.21
C LEU A 79 -5.32 9.94 -3.90
N LEU A 80 -5.99 8.78 -3.96
CA LEU A 80 -6.13 7.88 -2.80
C LEU A 80 -4.77 7.36 -2.35
N PHE A 81 -3.92 6.97 -3.30
CA PHE A 81 -2.56 6.51 -3.02
C PHE A 81 -1.66 7.63 -2.45
N ALA A 82 -1.79 8.86 -2.95
CA ALA A 82 -1.07 10.00 -2.40
C ALA A 82 -1.52 10.32 -0.96
N GLY A 83 -2.83 10.22 -0.68
CA GLY A 83 -3.37 10.38 0.67
C GLY A 83 -2.85 9.32 1.63
N ASP A 84 -2.84 8.04 1.21
CA ASP A 84 -2.21 6.94 1.96
C ASP A 84 -0.76 7.26 2.33
N LEU A 85 0.07 7.58 1.33
CA LEU A 85 1.48 7.89 1.56
C LEU A 85 1.67 9.08 2.51
N ALA A 86 0.89 10.15 2.33
CA ALA A 86 0.99 11.32 3.20
C ALA A 86 0.67 10.97 4.66
N LEU A 87 -0.46 10.30 4.89
CA LEU A 87 -0.91 9.90 6.24
C LEU A 87 0.07 8.91 6.87
N TRP A 88 0.55 7.93 6.11
CA TRP A 88 1.47 6.91 6.61
C TRP A 88 2.83 7.48 7.01
N HIS A 89 3.40 8.39 6.20
CA HIS A 89 4.69 9.01 6.55
C HIS A 89 4.58 9.89 7.80
N TRP A 90 3.49 10.64 7.94
CA TRP A 90 3.23 11.40 9.17
C TRP A 90 3.01 10.48 10.37
N SER A 91 2.29 9.37 10.20
CA SER A 91 2.12 8.35 11.22
C SER A 91 3.48 7.82 11.71
N ILE A 92 4.38 7.41 10.82
CA ILE A 92 5.73 6.92 11.18
C ILE A 92 6.52 7.96 11.99
N LYS A 93 6.32 9.26 11.74
CA LYS A 93 6.99 10.33 12.51
C LYS A 93 6.32 10.59 13.87
N LEU A 94 4.99 10.45 13.97
CA LEU A 94 4.20 10.80 15.16
C LEU A 94 3.92 9.62 16.12
N THR A 95 4.06 8.38 15.66
CA THR A 95 3.99 7.17 16.49
C THR A 95 5.23 6.30 16.28
N SER A 96 5.24 5.11 16.86
CA SER A 96 6.29 4.13 16.64
C SER A 96 6.17 3.47 15.26
N VAL A 97 7.30 3.05 14.68
CA VAL A 97 7.32 2.28 13.43
C VAL A 97 6.49 0.99 13.57
N ALA A 98 6.50 0.39 14.76
CA ALA A 98 5.68 -0.76 15.12
C ALA A 98 4.19 -0.44 14.98
N ASN A 99 3.67 0.56 15.72
CA ASN A 99 2.25 0.94 15.67
C ASN A 99 1.81 1.30 14.25
N ALA A 100 2.56 2.16 13.55
CA ALA A 100 2.25 2.58 12.18
C ALA A 100 2.14 1.38 11.22
N THR A 101 3.05 0.40 11.34
CA THR A 101 3.04 -0.81 10.52
C THR A 101 1.87 -1.73 10.89
N LEU A 102 1.53 -1.87 12.18
CA LEU A 102 0.40 -2.69 12.60
C LEU A 102 -0.92 -2.16 12.04
N PHE A 103 -1.17 -0.85 12.18
CA PHE A 103 -2.40 -0.25 11.68
C PHE A 103 -2.47 -0.23 10.15
N ALA A 104 -1.34 -0.09 9.45
CA ALA A 104 -1.30 -0.27 7.99
C ALA A 104 -1.73 -1.69 7.57
N ASN A 105 -1.40 -2.73 8.35
CA ASN A 105 -1.86 -4.09 8.11
C ASN A 105 -3.37 -4.29 8.29
N PHE A 106 -4.11 -3.28 8.77
CA PHE A 106 -5.57 -3.32 8.82
C PHE A 106 -6.21 -2.96 7.47
N ALA A 107 -5.43 -2.53 6.47
CA ALA A 107 -5.92 -2.25 5.13
C ALA A 107 -6.87 -3.32 4.54
N PRO A 108 -6.59 -4.64 4.65
CA PRO A 108 -7.50 -5.66 4.13
C PRO A 108 -8.90 -5.63 4.78
N ILE A 109 -9.03 -5.15 6.03
CA ILE A 109 -10.32 -4.96 6.68
C ILE A 109 -11.15 -3.92 5.90
N PHE A 110 -10.54 -2.78 5.58
CA PHE A 110 -11.19 -1.70 4.84
C PHE A 110 -11.46 -2.08 3.39
N VAL A 111 -10.55 -2.82 2.73
CA VAL A 111 -10.79 -3.38 1.39
C VAL A 111 -12.01 -4.31 1.42
N THR A 112 -12.07 -5.22 2.39
CA THR A 112 -13.17 -6.20 2.51
C THR A 112 -14.51 -5.51 2.78
N LEU A 113 -14.50 -4.52 3.68
CA LEU A 113 -15.69 -3.73 4.00
C LEU A 113 -16.15 -2.91 2.79
N GLY A 114 -15.23 -2.22 2.12
CA GLY A 114 -15.54 -1.43 0.92
C GLY A 114 -16.00 -2.31 -0.25
N ALA A 115 -15.41 -3.49 -0.44
CA ALA A 115 -15.85 -4.47 -1.44
C ALA A 115 -17.31 -4.87 -1.23
N ARG A 116 -17.68 -5.15 0.02
CA ARG A 116 -19.06 -5.52 0.39
C ARG A 116 -20.03 -4.34 0.28
N LEU A 117 -19.66 -3.16 0.75
CA LEU A 117 -20.55 -1.99 0.82
C LEU A 117 -20.75 -1.32 -0.55
N LEU A 118 -19.68 -1.16 -1.34
CA LEU A 118 -19.72 -0.43 -2.61
C LEU A 118 -20.13 -1.32 -3.79
N PHE A 119 -19.72 -2.59 -3.77
CA PHE A 119 -19.90 -3.52 -4.90
C PHE A 119 -20.80 -4.71 -4.57
N GLY A 120 -21.30 -4.81 -3.32
CA GLY A 120 -22.19 -5.90 -2.92
C GLY A 120 -21.53 -7.28 -2.90
N GLU A 121 -20.19 -7.35 -2.87
CA GLU A 121 -19.47 -8.62 -2.96
C GLU A 121 -19.74 -9.52 -1.75
N ARG A 122 -19.97 -10.81 -2.00
CA ARG A 122 -20.16 -11.82 -0.97
C ARG A 122 -18.81 -12.27 -0.41
N ILE A 123 -18.52 -11.87 0.82
CA ILE A 123 -17.30 -12.28 1.52
C ILE A 123 -17.45 -13.71 2.03
N ARG A 124 -16.53 -14.59 1.62
CA ARG A 124 -16.53 -16.00 2.05
C ARG A 124 -16.13 -16.09 3.53
N PRO A 125 -16.79 -16.93 4.36
CA PRO A 125 -16.42 -17.10 5.76
C PRO A 125 -14.96 -17.57 5.95
N SER A 126 -14.45 -18.39 5.03
CA SER A 126 -13.05 -18.84 5.04
C SER A 126 -12.05 -17.69 4.91
N PHE A 127 -12.39 -16.66 4.12
CA PHE A 127 -11.56 -15.47 3.99
C PHE A 127 -11.54 -14.66 5.29
N ILE A 128 -12.68 -14.54 5.98
CA ILE A 128 -12.74 -13.87 7.29
C ILE A 128 -11.86 -14.59 8.32
N GLY A 129 -11.89 -15.93 8.34
CA GLY A 129 -11.01 -16.72 9.20
C GLY A 129 -9.52 -16.51 8.89
N ALA A 130 -9.15 -16.49 7.59
CA ALA A 130 -7.78 -16.21 7.18
C ALA A 130 -7.34 -14.78 7.52
N LEU A 131 -8.22 -13.79 7.34
CA LEU A 131 -7.96 -12.41 7.71
C LEU A 131 -7.75 -12.27 9.22
N ALA A 132 -8.61 -12.88 10.03
CA ALA A 132 -8.48 -12.88 11.49
C ALA A 132 -7.14 -13.51 11.93
N LEU A 133 -6.76 -14.64 11.33
CA LEU A 133 -5.48 -15.29 11.60
C LEU A 133 -4.28 -14.42 11.21
N ALA A 134 -4.33 -13.77 10.04
CA ALA A 134 -3.26 -12.88 9.58
C ALA A 134 -3.10 -11.65 10.49
N LEU A 135 -4.20 -11.06 10.93
CA LEU A 135 -4.20 -9.95 11.88
C LEU A 135 -3.67 -10.39 13.25
N ALA A 136 -4.04 -11.58 13.72
CA ALA A 136 -3.50 -12.13 14.96
C ALA A 136 -1.97 -12.30 14.86
N GLY A 137 -1.47 -12.80 13.73
CA GLY A 137 -0.04 -12.88 13.46
C GLY A 137 0.65 -11.51 13.47
N ALA A 138 0.07 -10.50 12.81
CA ALA A 138 0.59 -9.14 12.82
C ALA A 138 0.64 -8.55 14.25
N VAL A 139 -0.42 -8.75 15.04
CA VAL A 139 -0.45 -8.33 16.45
C VAL A 139 0.57 -9.11 17.28
N LEU A 140 0.81 -10.39 17.04
CA LEU A 140 1.84 -11.14 17.78
C LEU A 140 3.26 -10.64 17.48
N VAL A 141 3.55 -10.33 16.21
CA VAL A 141 4.86 -9.83 15.79
C VAL A 141 5.13 -8.43 16.34
N VAL A 142 4.12 -7.55 16.32
CA VAL A 142 4.28 -6.12 16.63
C VAL A 142 3.85 -5.78 18.06
N GLY A 143 3.01 -6.62 18.68
CA GLY A 143 2.33 -6.40 19.96
C GLY A 143 3.25 -6.21 21.15
N VAL A 144 4.45 -6.78 21.11
CA VAL A 144 5.45 -6.61 22.18
C VAL A 144 6.03 -5.19 22.17
N SER A 145 6.00 -4.50 21.02
CA SER A 145 6.48 -3.12 20.85
C SER A 145 5.33 -2.10 20.79
N LEU A 146 4.09 -2.54 21.01
CA LEU A 146 2.90 -1.70 20.95
C LEU A 146 2.88 -0.75 22.16
N SER A 147 2.91 0.55 21.90
CA SER A 147 2.84 1.60 22.92
C SER A 147 1.65 2.52 22.61
N LEU A 148 0.55 2.29 23.33
CA LEU A 148 -0.68 3.09 23.21
C LEU A 148 -0.67 4.16 24.30
N THR A 149 0.09 5.23 24.07
CA THR A 149 0.17 6.39 24.96
C THR A 149 -0.56 7.56 24.32
N ALA A 150 -1.07 8.50 25.12
CA ALA A 150 -1.74 9.71 24.64
C ALA A 150 -0.90 10.50 23.60
N GLU A 151 0.42 10.42 23.70
CA GLU A 151 1.37 11.05 22.78
C GLU A 151 1.32 10.47 21.35
N HIS A 152 0.95 9.19 21.19
CA HIS A 152 0.94 8.49 19.90
C HIS A 152 -0.42 8.49 19.19
N VAL A 153 -1.49 8.90 19.89
CA VAL A 153 -2.88 8.78 19.39
C VAL A 153 -3.07 9.44 18.02
N LEU A 154 -2.46 10.61 17.80
CA LEU A 154 -2.54 11.28 16.50
C LEU A 154 -1.85 10.45 15.40
N GLY A 155 -0.66 9.92 15.66
CA GLY A 155 0.06 9.07 14.72
C GLY A 155 -0.67 7.77 14.42
N ASP A 156 -1.29 7.16 15.43
CA ASP A 156 -2.08 5.93 15.30
C ASP A 156 -3.35 6.18 14.47
N ALA A 157 -4.05 7.30 14.71
CA ALA A 157 -5.21 7.70 13.91
C ALA A 157 -4.85 7.95 12.44
N LEU A 158 -3.71 8.58 12.17
CA LEU A 158 -3.19 8.76 10.82
C LEU A 158 -2.84 7.43 10.15
N ALA A 159 -2.31 6.46 10.89
CA ALA A 159 -2.01 5.12 10.38
C ALA A 159 -3.28 4.39 9.92
N VAL A 160 -4.35 4.46 10.72
CA VAL A 160 -5.65 3.91 10.37
C VAL A 160 -6.23 4.64 9.16
N GLY A 161 -6.12 5.97 9.12
CA GLY A 161 -6.49 6.76 7.95
C GLY A 161 -5.75 6.32 6.68
N ALA A 162 -4.45 6.08 6.76
CA ALA A 162 -3.65 5.56 5.64
C ALA A 162 -4.20 4.21 5.15
N ALA A 163 -4.50 3.28 6.06
CA ALA A 163 -5.09 1.99 5.72
C ALA A 163 -6.44 2.11 5.00
N VAL A 164 -7.27 3.09 5.36
CA VAL A 164 -8.53 3.41 4.65
C VAL A 164 -8.25 3.90 3.22
N PHE A 165 -7.35 4.86 3.07
CA PHE A 165 -6.97 5.42 1.76
C PHE A 165 -6.36 4.35 0.84
N TYR A 166 -5.46 3.51 1.38
CA TYR A 166 -4.88 2.39 0.66
C TYR A 166 -5.95 1.36 0.23
N GLY A 167 -6.90 1.08 1.12
CA GLY A 167 -8.04 0.22 0.79
C GLY A 167 -8.90 0.77 -0.35
N GLY A 168 -9.17 2.09 -0.33
CA GLY A 168 -9.84 2.78 -1.43
C GLY A 168 -9.06 2.68 -2.75
N TYR A 169 -7.74 2.93 -2.71
CA TYR A 169 -6.86 2.76 -3.86
C TYR A 169 -6.95 1.36 -4.46
N MET A 170 -6.85 0.32 -3.63
CA MET A 170 -6.95 -1.09 -4.06
C MET A 170 -8.30 -1.40 -4.72
N LEU A 171 -9.39 -0.87 -4.17
CA LEU A 171 -10.74 -1.06 -4.73
C LEU A 171 -10.92 -0.33 -6.07
N CYS A 172 -10.36 0.88 -6.21
CA CYS A 172 -10.35 1.61 -7.47
C CYS A 172 -9.55 0.88 -8.55
N VAL A 173 -8.37 0.37 -8.21
CA VAL A 173 -7.51 -0.37 -9.16
C VAL A 173 -8.11 -1.72 -9.56
N LYS A 174 -8.81 -2.41 -8.66
CA LYS A 174 -9.50 -3.66 -8.98
C LYS A 174 -10.59 -3.49 -10.05
N HIS A 175 -11.19 -2.31 -10.15
CA HIS A 175 -12.32 -2.00 -11.03
C HIS A 175 -11.96 -1.02 -12.17
N LEU A 176 -10.66 -0.84 -12.42
CA LEU A 176 -10.09 -0.26 -13.64
C LEU A 176 -10.01 -1.36 -14.72
#